data_AF-A0A6S7HMB7-F1
#
_entry.id   AF-A0A6S7HMB7-F1
#
_cell.length_a   1.000
_cell.length_b   1.000
_cell.length_c   1.000
_cell.angle_alpha   90.00
_cell.angle_beta   90.00
_cell.angle_gamma   90.00
#
_symmetry.space_group_name_H-M   'P 1'
#
loop_
_entity.id
_entity.type
_entity.pdbx_description
1 polymer ?
#
loop_
_entity_poly.entity_id
_entity_poly.type
_entity_poly.pdbx_seq_one_letter_code
_entity_poly.pdbx_strand_id
1 'polypeptide(L)'
;MSNLSSQCGGGGWTLVMKLDPEKDTFRYKSLFWKNNATLNVNAGLDGLTKNETKLASYHNTPFTEICLGMTDVINNTNWILLNHTASSLYSVIADGNYAATNAGRAKWMSLMDGSSLQPNCNKEGFNIKHQKLDMRIGFAANNEDNCASCDSFIGFGINRHNKWKIYSGTIKSLANITLKAFGYILVR
;
A
#
# COMPACT_ATOMS: atom_id res chain seq x y z
N MET A 1 -15.63 7.78 11.72
CA MET A 1 -14.50 8.14 12.59
C MET A 1 -13.34 7.21 12.22
N SER A 2 -12.16 7.74 11.92
CA SER A 2 -11.01 6.92 11.50
C SER A 2 -10.48 6.10 12.69
N ASN A 3 -10.54 4.77 12.60
CA ASN A 3 -10.05 3.81 13.61
C ASN A 3 -8.51 3.73 13.72
N LEU A 4 -7.80 4.79 13.33
CA LEU A 4 -6.33 4.82 13.29
C LEU A 4 -5.74 4.50 14.68
N SER A 5 -6.29 5.10 15.74
CA SER A 5 -5.82 4.91 17.11
C SER A 5 -6.04 3.50 17.66
N SER A 6 -7.09 2.80 17.25
CA SER A 6 -7.39 1.44 17.72
C SER A 6 -6.63 0.37 16.93
N GLN A 7 -6.31 0.61 15.67
CA GLN A 7 -5.70 -0.39 14.78
C GLN A 7 -4.18 -0.24 14.63
N CYS A 8 -3.66 0.99 14.75
CA CYS A 8 -2.23 1.29 14.73
C CYS A 8 -1.71 1.82 16.09
N GLY A 9 -2.59 1.96 17.09
CA GLY A 9 -2.21 2.47 18.41
C GLY A 9 -2.24 3.99 18.51
N GLY A 10 -2.09 4.50 19.74
CA GLY A 10 -2.12 5.93 20.06
C GLY A 10 -1.07 6.78 19.32
N GLY A 11 -1.21 8.11 19.38
CA GLY A 11 -0.64 9.12 18.47
C GLY A 11 0.88 9.15 18.19
N GLY A 12 1.31 10.20 17.49
CA GLY A 12 2.69 10.35 16.98
C GLY A 12 2.88 9.90 15.53
N TRP A 13 1.80 9.62 14.82
CA TRP A 13 1.85 9.22 13.40
C TRP A 13 2.18 10.40 12.49
N THR A 14 3.21 10.24 11.67
CA THR A 14 3.58 11.20 10.63
C THR A 14 3.01 10.74 9.29
N LEU A 15 2.16 11.56 8.67
CA LEU A 15 1.65 11.30 7.32
C LEU A 15 2.79 11.36 6.31
N VAL A 16 2.86 10.37 5.42
CA VAL A 16 3.89 10.26 4.37
C VAL A 16 3.27 10.47 2.99
N MET A 17 2.21 9.73 2.68
CA MET A 17 1.55 9.77 1.38
C MET A 17 0.05 9.50 1.48
N LYS A 18 -0.69 10.06 0.53
CA LYS A 18 -2.09 9.75 0.24
C LYS A 18 -2.24 9.42 -1.24
N LEU A 19 -2.86 8.28 -1.56
CA LEU A 19 -2.88 7.70 -2.90
C LEU A 19 -4.31 7.62 -3.41
N ASP A 20 -4.60 8.39 -4.46
CA ASP A 20 -5.86 8.28 -5.20
C ASP A 20 -5.82 7.07 -6.13
N PRO A 21 -6.74 6.09 -6.00
CA PRO A 21 -6.71 4.87 -6.81
C PRO A 21 -7.19 5.11 -8.25
N GLU A 22 -7.79 6.27 -8.55
CA GLU A 22 -8.22 6.66 -9.90
C GLU A 22 -7.10 7.32 -10.71
N LYS A 23 -6.01 7.75 -10.04
CA LYS A 23 -4.90 8.43 -10.67
C LYS A 23 -3.65 7.56 -10.72
N ASP A 24 -2.96 7.60 -11.85
CA ASP A 24 -1.75 6.82 -12.06
C ASP A 24 -0.49 7.47 -11.46
N THR A 25 -0.65 8.61 -10.78
CA THR A 25 0.38 9.40 -10.08
C THR A 25 1.34 8.53 -9.29
N PHE A 26 0.80 7.55 -8.55
CA PHE A 26 1.56 6.67 -7.69
C PHE A 26 1.58 5.22 -8.16
N ARG A 27 1.36 4.94 -9.45
CA ARG A 27 1.58 3.58 -10.00
C ARG A 27 3.01 3.10 -9.72
N TYR A 28 3.25 1.79 -9.76
CA TYR A 28 4.56 1.20 -9.43
C TYR A 28 5.77 1.94 -10.06
N LYS A 29 5.68 2.20 -11.37
CA LYS A 29 6.75 2.81 -12.17
C LYS A 29 6.91 4.33 -11.97
N SER A 30 6.06 4.96 -11.15
CA SER A 30 6.14 6.40 -10.91
C SER A 30 7.49 6.79 -10.31
N LEU A 31 8.07 7.86 -10.85
CA LEU A 31 9.31 8.46 -10.33
C LEU A 31 9.11 9.04 -8.92
N PHE A 32 7.86 9.36 -8.53
CA PHE A 32 7.55 9.79 -7.17
C PHE A 32 7.97 8.78 -6.11
N TRP A 33 8.06 7.49 -6.42
CA TRP A 33 8.60 6.48 -5.49
C TRP A 33 10.12 6.56 -5.32
N LYS A 34 10.84 7.11 -6.30
CA LYS A 34 12.30 7.05 -6.38
C LYS A 34 12.99 8.40 -6.28
N ASN A 35 12.24 9.48 -6.07
CA ASN A 35 12.76 10.83 -5.93
C ASN A 35 12.31 11.49 -4.61
N ASN A 36 12.86 12.66 -4.31
CA ASN A 36 12.53 13.44 -3.11
C ASN A 36 11.46 14.51 -3.38
N ALA A 37 10.94 14.59 -4.62
CA ALA A 37 9.93 15.57 -4.98
C ALA A 37 8.65 15.38 -4.16
N THR A 38 8.09 16.47 -3.66
CA THR A 38 6.80 16.49 -2.99
C THR A 38 5.66 16.66 -4.01
N LEU A 39 4.45 16.29 -3.62
CA LEU A 39 3.24 16.50 -4.42
C LEU A 39 2.13 17.02 -3.52
N ASN A 40 1.47 18.11 -3.95
CA ASN A 40 0.26 18.63 -3.31
C ASN A 40 0.39 18.73 -1.77
N VAL A 41 1.38 19.50 -1.30
CA VAL A 41 1.73 19.56 0.12
C VAL A 41 0.58 20.08 0.98
N ASN A 42 -0.22 21.03 0.46
CA ASN A 42 -1.38 21.58 1.16
C ASN A 42 -2.40 20.49 1.52
N ALA A 43 -2.61 19.51 0.64
CA ALA A 43 -3.50 18.39 0.95
C ALA A 43 -3.02 17.56 2.14
N GLY A 44 -1.73 17.58 2.50
CA GLY A 44 -1.23 16.94 3.72
C GLY A 44 -1.64 17.65 5.01
N LEU A 45 -2.01 18.93 4.94
CA LEU A 45 -2.45 19.73 6.07
C LEU A 45 -3.94 19.54 6.38
N ASP A 46 -4.73 19.13 5.37
CA ASP A 46 -6.17 18.88 5.50
C ASP A 46 -6.50 17.55 6.23
N GLY A 47 -5.52 16.94 6.90
CA GLY A 47 -5.66 15.64 7.54
C GLY A 47 -5.88 14.49 6.54
N LEU A 48 -6.69 13.50 6.93
CA LEU A 48 -6.92 12.26 6.16
C LEU A 48 -8.01 12.41 5.07
N THR A 49 -8.13 13.58 4.46
CA THR A 49 -8.99 13.81 3.29
C THR A 49 -8.51 13.04 2.06
N LYS A 50 -9.42 12.74 1.13
CA LYS A 50 -9.16 11.99 -0.13
C LYS A 50 -8.51 12.83 -1.24
N ASN A 51 -7.58 13.71 -0.87
CA ASN A 51 -6.72 14.45 -1.79
C ASN A 51 -5.33 13.83 -1.78
N GLU A 52 -4.84 13.38 -2.93
CA GLU A 52 -3.53 12.73 -3.02
C GLU A 52 -2.40 13.69 -2.60
N THR A 53 -1.37 13.17 -1.94
CA THR A 53 -0.21 13.95 -1.49
C THR A 53 1.02 13.07 -1.36
N LYS A 54 2.20 13.69 -1.48
CA LYS A 54 3.48 13.13 -1.07
C LYS A 54 4.26 14.21 -0.34
N LEU A 55 4.57 13.94 0.92
CA LEU A 55 5.19 14.90 1.83
C LEU A 55 6.69 14.68 1.97
N ALA A 56 7.41 15.67 2.51
CA ALA A 56 8.85 15.57 2.77
C ALA A 56 9.20 14.46 3.78
N SER A 57 8.26 14.10 4.65
CA SER A 57 8.36 12.95 5.55
C SER A 57 8.61 11.62 4.82
N TYR A 58 8.26 11.52 3.54
CA TYR A 58 8.59 10.36 2.71
C TYR A 58 10.09 10.02 2.70
N HIS A 59 10.96 11.03 2.69
CA HIS A 59 12.41 10.84 2.56
C HIS A 59 13.20 11.23 3.80
N ASN A 60 12.60 11.95 4.76
CA ASN A 60 13.31 12.54 5.91
C ASN A 60 12.83 12.03 7.28
N THR A 61 11.91 11.07 7.35
CA THR A 61 11.38 10.57 8.62
C THR A 61 11.80 9.13 8.87
N PRO A 62 12.76 8.90 9.78
CA PRO A 62 13.04 7.57 10.32
C PRO A 62 11.81 6.99 11.02
N PHE A 63 11.66 5.67 10.96
CA PHE A 63 10.53 5.00 11.59
C PHE A 63 10.87 3.56 11.99
N THR A 64 10.08 3.03 12.91
CA THR A 64 10.09 1.62 13.35
C THR A 64 8.78 0.92 13.03
N GLU A 65 7.73 1.68 12.75
CA GLU A 65 6.40 1.20 12.43
C GLU A 65 5.81 1.96 11.24
N ILE A 66 5.04 1.25 10.43
CA ILE A 66 4.27 1.81 9.32
C ILE A 66 2.80 1.46 9.51
N CYS A 67 1.94 2.47 9.44
CA CYS A 67 0.50 2.31 9.45
C CYS A 67 -0.04 2.55 8.04
N LEU A 68 -0.67 1.51 7.48
CA LEU A 68 -1.25 1.52 6.15
C LEU A 68 -2.76 1.59 6.27
N GLY A 69 -3.38 2.52 5.55
CA GLY A 69 -4.83 2.70 5.53
C GLY A 69 -5.40 2.55 4.13
N MET A 70 -6.60 1.98 4.04
CA MET A 70 -7.40 1.97 2.82
C MET A 70 -8.82 2.39 3.12
N THR A 71 -9.33 3.38 2.37
CA THR A 71 -10.74 3.76 2.38
C THR A 71 -11.45 3.21 1.16
N ASP A 72 -12.53 2.48 1.39
CA ASP A 72 -13.37 1.90 0.35
C ASP A 72 -14.32 2.92 -0.30
N VAL A 73 -15.17 2.43 -1.20
CA VAL A 73 -16.14 3.21 -1.97
C VAL A 73 -17.33 3.71 -1.14
N ILE A 74 -17.61 3.09 0.01
CA ILE A 74 -18.66 3.50 0.96
C ILE A 74 -18.10 4.33 2.14
N ASN A 75 -16.84 4.78 2.03
CA ASN A 75 -16.12 5.61 2.99
C ASN A 75 -15.73 4.94 4.32
N ASN A 76 -15.67 3.61 4.39
CA ASN A 76 -15.07 2.91 5.52
C ASN A 76 -13.56 2.86 5.36
N THR A 77 -12.83 3.13 6.45
CA THR A 77 -11.36 3.11 6.44
C THR A 77 -10.84 2.09 7.43
N ASN A 78 -10.10 1.12 6.91
CA ASN A 78 -9.40 0.12 7.70
C ASN A 78 -7.89 0.37 7.68
N TRP A 79 -7.24 -0.04 8.75
CA TRP A 79 -5.82 0.19 8.99
C TRP A 79 -5.11 -1.09 9.41
N ILE A 80 -3.84 -1.20 9.02
CA ILE A 80 -2.93 -2.23 9.50
C ILE A 80 -1.62 -1.60 9.94
N LEU A 81 -1.10 -2.13 11.06
CA LEU A 81 0.23 -1.82 11.56
C LEU A 81 1.22 -2.89 11.07
N LEU A 82 2.36 -2.46 10.54
CA LEU A 82 3.51 -3.32 10.26
C LEU A 82 4.74 -2.80 11.00
N ASN A 83 5.51 -3.72 11.57
CA ASN A 83 6.79 -3.41 12.20
C ASN A 83 7.89 -3.46 11.13
N HIS A 84 8.55 -2.34 10.89
CA HIS A 84 9.66 -2.24 9.95
C HIS A 84 10.52 -1.01 10.29
N THR A 85 11.82 -1.21 10.51
CA THR A 85 12.73 -0.13 10.86
C THR A 85 13.50 0.35 9.63
N ALA A 86 13.44 1.66 9.35
CA ALA A 86 14.18 2.27 8.26
C ALA A 86 14.45 3.76 8.52
N SER A 87 15.41 4.33 7.79
CA SER A 87 15.74 5.76 7.89
C SER A 87 14.71 6.66 7.19
N SER A 88 13.94 6.12 6.26
CA SER A 88 12.76 6.74 5.65
C SER A 88 12.05 5.78 4.70
N LEU A 89 10.80 6.06 4.30
CA LEU A 89 10.11 5.22 3.31
C LEU A 89 10.83 5.25 1.95
N TYR A 90 11.45 6.38 1.62
CA TYR A 90 12.35 6.51 0.47
C TYR A 90 13.47 5.45 0.52
N SER A 91 14.14 5.28 1.66
CA SER A 91 15.26 4.33 1.79
C SER A 91 14.86 2.87 1.52
N VAL A 92 13.60 2.50 1.81
CA VAL A 92 13.06 1.15 1.58
C VAL A 92 12.62 0.95 0.13
N ILE A 93 12.19 2.02 -0.54
CA ILE A 93 11.53 1.94 -1.86
C ILE A 93 12.46 2.29 -3.04
N ALA A 94 13.39 3.23 -2.85
CA ALA A 94 14.08 3.90 -3.95
C ALA A 94 14.99 2.97 -4.75
N ASP A 95 15.70 2.06 -4.09
CA ASP A 95 16.61 1.10 -4.72
C ASP A 95 15.85 0.05 -5.57
N GLY A 96 14.56 -0.17 -5.26
CA GLY A 96 13.69 -1.12 -5.94
C GLY A 96 13.95 -2.58 -5.57
N ASN A 97 14.70 -2.84 -4.50
CA ASN A 97 14.96 -4.17 -3.96
C ASN A 97 13.79 -4.62 -3.10
N TYR A 98 13.49 -5.92 -3.17
CA TYR A 98 12.44 -6.51 -2.35
C TYR A 98 12.86 -6.53 -0.88
N ALA A 99 11.97 -6.10 0.00
CA ALA A 99 12.12 -6.23 1.44
C ALA A 99 10.84 -6.83 2.04
N ALA A 100 10.96 -7.92 2.78
CA ALA A 100 9.81 -8.61 3.34
C ALA A 100 9.21 -7.89 4.55
N THR A 101 7.92 -8.11 4.78
CA THR A 101 7.25 -7.89 6.07
C THR A 101 6.83 -9.23 6.65
N ASN A 102 6.42 -9.25 7.93
CA ASN A 102 5.97 -10.47 8.62
C ASN A 102 4.57 -10.30 9.23
N ALA A 103 3.67 -9.60 8.54
CA ALA A 103 2.34 -9.28 9.05
C ALA A 103 1.35 -10.44 8.89
N GLY A 104 1.53 -11.26 7.85
CA GLY A 104 0.68 -12.40 7.54
C GLY A 104 -0.59 -12.04 6.77
N ARG A 105 -1.11 -13.03 6.02
CA ARG A 105 -2.26 -12.87 5.12
C ARG A 105 -3.49 -12.25 5.79
N ALA A 106 -3.84 -12.73 6.99
CA ALA A 106 -5.03 -12.28 7.70
C ALA A 106 -4.97 -10.78 8.01
N LYS A 107 -3.79 -10.27 8.40
CA LYS A 107 -3.56 -8.84 8.63
C LYS A 107 -3.74 -8.06 7.33
N TRP A 108 -3.13 -8.51 6.24
CA TRP A 108 -3.33 -7.86 4.93
C TRP A 108 -4.79 -7.88 4.47
N MET A 109 -5.51 -8.97 4.68
CA MET A 109 -6.94 -9.03 4.34
C MET A 109 -7.79 -8.06 5.18
N SER A 110 -7.43 -7.80 6.44
CA SER A 110 -8.17 -6.83 7.26
C SER A 110 -8.01 -5.38 6.80
N LEU A 111 -7.09 -5.09 5.87
CA LEU A 111 -6.91 -3.75 5.31
C LEU A 111 -8.08 -3.34 4.40
N MET A 112 -8.86 -4.29 3.87
CA MET A 112 -10.04 -3.97 3.08
C MET A 112 -11.13 -5.02 3.25
N ASP A 113 -12.33 -4.55 3.58
CA ASP A 113 -13.49 -5.41 3.75
C ASP A 113 -13.83 -6.12 2.44
N GLY A 114 -14.16 -7.41 2.57
CA GLY A 114 -14.42 -8.29 1.44
C GLY A 114 -13.18 -8.68 0.65
N SER A 115 -11.96 -8.27 1.00
CA SER A 115 -10.76 -8.80 0.34
C SER A 115 -10.72 -10.34 0.40
N SER A 116 -10.15 -10.97 -0.63
CA SER A 116 -10.04 -12.43 -0.71
C SER A 116 -8.73 -12.77 -1.41
N LEU A 117 -7.75 -13.15 -0.59
CA LEU A 117 -6.43 -13.58 -1.06
C LEU A 117 -6.41 -15.09 -1.22
N GLN A 118 -5.83 -15.54 -2.33
CA GLN A 118 -5.62 -16.97 -2.61
C GLN A 118 -4.57 -17.61 -1.64
N PRO A 119 -4.51 -18.95 -1.52
CA PRO A 119 -3.80 -19.63 -0.43
C PRO A 119 -2.29 -19.78 -0.60
N ASN A 120 -1.70 -19.48 -1.76
CA ASN A 120 -0.28 -19.72 -2.04
C ASN A 120 0.49 -18.44 -2.34
N CYS A 121 1.79 -18.60 -2.63
CA CYS A 121 2.86 -17.60 -2.70
C CYS A 121 3.12 -16.81 -1.39
N ASN A 122 2.13 -16.10 -0.88
CA ASN A 122 2.21 -15.32 0.36
C ASN A 122 3.34 -14.29 0.41
N LYS A 123 3.69 -13.70 -0.72
CA LYS A 123 4.77 -12.72 -0.77
C LYS A 123 4.25 -11.37 -0.31
N GLU A 124 4.75 -10.91 0.83
CA GLU A 124 4.39 -9.61 1.41
C GLU A 124 5.61 -8.68 1.53
N GLY A 125 5.35 -7.38 1.59
CA GLY A 125 6.34 -6.35 1.88
C GLY A 125 6.49 -5.32 0.78
N PHE A 126 7.72 -4.87 0.58
CA PHE A 126 8.09 -3.74 -0.26
C PHE A 126 8.68 -4.17 -1.61
N ASN A 127 8.44 -3.38 -2.66
CA ASN A 127 8.95 -3.59 -4.02
C ASN A 127 8.73 -5.02 -4.56
N ILE A 128 7.55 -5.57 -4.36
CA ILE A 128 7.15 -6.85 -4.95
C ILE A 128 7.15 -6.73 -6.47
N LYS A 129 7.88 -7.63 -7.15
CA LYS A 129 7.92 -7.76 -8.61
C LYS A 129 7.61 -9.20 -9.00
N HIS A 130 6.65 -9.37 -9.89
CA HIS A 130 6.28 -10.62 -10.54
C HIS A 130 5.97 -10.37 -12.02
N GLN A 131 5.95 -11.43 -12.82
CA GLN A 131 5.79 -11.35 -14.28
C GLN A 131 4.58 -10.49 -14.73
N LYS A 132 3.50 -10.45 -13.96
CA LYS A 132 2.25 -9.75 -14.32
C LYS A 132 1.81 -8.70 -13.29
N LEU A 133 2.56 -8.55 -12.20
CA LEU A 133 2.18 -7.73 -11.04
C LEU A 133 3.42 -7.12 -10.39
N ASP A 134 3.43 -5.80 -10.30
CA ASP A 134 4.38 -5.06 -9.48
C ASP A 134 3.63 -4.27 -8.41
N MET A 135 4.15 -4.24 -7.17
CA MET A 135 3.59 -3.44 -6.07
C MET A 135 4.69 -2.81 -5.23
N ARG A 136 4.48 -1.59 -4.77
CA ARG A 136 5.44 -0.91 -3.90
C ARG A 136 5.34 -1.36 -2.47
N ILE A 137 4.13 -1.58 -1.99
CA ILE A 137 3.85 -2.10 -0.66
C ILE A 137 2.62 -2.99 -0.78
N GLY A 138 2.66 -4.25 -0.36
CA GLY A 138 1.48 -5.09 -0.46
C GLY A 138 1.69 -6.57 -0.14
N PHE A 139 0.69 -7.36 -0.51
CA PHE A 139 0.67 -8.81 -0.44
C PHE A 139 0.23 -9.38 -1.79
N ALA A 140 1.01 -10.32 -2.33
CA ALA A 140 0.74 -11.05 -3.56
C ALA A 140 0.50 -12.54 -3.25
N ALA A 141 -0.56 -13.08 -3.85
CA ALA A 141 -1.02 -14.44 -3.65
C ALA A 141 -1.42 -15.09 -4.98
N ASN A 142 -1.45 -16.42 -4.96
CA ASN A 142 -1.96 -17.23 -6.06
C ASN A 142 -2.52 -18.58 -5.57
N ASN A 143 -2.96 -19.44 -6.51
CA ASN A 143 -3.41 -20.80 -6.26
C ASN A 143 -2.37 -21.87 -6.63
N GLU A 144 -1.30 -21.53 -7.35
CA GLU A 144 -0.27 -22.49 -7.76
C GLU A 144 0.76 -22.78 -6.65
N ASP A 145 1.55 -23.84 -6.80
CA ASP A 145 2.56 -24.26 -5.81
C ASP A 145 3.80 -23.36 -5.75
N ASN A 146 3.97 -22.49 -6.75
CA ASN A 146 5.08 -21.54 -6.84
C ASN A 146 4.55 -20.10 -6.91
N CYS A 147 5.42 -19.11 -6.84
CA CYS A 147 5.02 -17.69 -6.89
C CYS A 147 5.20 -17.05 -8.29
N ALA A 148 5.09 -17.81 -9.39
CA ALA A 148 5.31 -17.27 -10.74
C ALA A 148 4.10 -16.50 -11.31
N SER A 149 2.89 -16.78 -10.83
CA SER A 149 1.62 -16.41 -11.46
C SER A 149 0.65 -15.63 -10.57
N CYS A 150 1.15 -14.87 -9.59
CA CYS A 150 0.33 -14.01 -8.71
C CYS A 150 -0.76 -13.22 -9.46
N ASP A 151 -2.01 -13.54 -9.14
CA ASP A 151 -3.20 -12.96 -9.75
C ASP A 151 -4.19 -12.40 -8.70
N SER A 152 -3.93 -12.65 -7.40
CA SER A 152 -4.62 -12.10 -6.24
C SER A 152 -3.67 -11.22 -5.41
N PHE A 153 -4.13 -10.05 -4.98
CA PHE A 153 -3.29 -9.11 -4.24
C PHE A 153 -4.07 -8.05 -3.47
N ILE A 154 -3.38 -7.38 -2.54
CA ILE A 154 -3.80 -6.13 -1.91
C ILE A 154 -2.57 -5.24 -1.70
N GLY A 155 -2.66 -3.94 -1.98
CA GLY A 155 -1.53 -3.05 -1.75
C GLY A 155 -1.61 -1.68 -2.41
N PHE A 156 -0.44 -1.04 -2.48
CA PHE A 156 -0.20 0.33 -2.90
C PHE A 156 0.87 0.36 -4.00
N GLY A 157 0.76 1.34 -4.88
CA GLY A 157 1.66 1.50 -6.01
C GLY A 157 1.68 0.29 -6.93
N ILE A 158 0.49 -0.12 -7.34
CA ILE A 158 0.25 -1.34 -8.13
C ILE A 158 0.46 -1.04 -9.62
N ASN A 159 0.97 -2.04 -10.36
CA ASN A 159 0.98 -2.09 -11.81
C ASN A 159 0.69 -3.54 -12.26
N ARG A 160 -0.52 -3.78 -12.79
CA ARG A 160 -0.93 -5.07 -13.36
C ARG A 160 -0.90 -4.98 -14.89
N HIS A 161 -0.16 -5.86 -15.55
CA HIS A 161 0.29 -5.64 -16.93
C HIS A 161 -0.79 -5.83 -18.01
N ASN A 162 -2.02 -6.24 -17.66
CA ASN A 162 -2.91 -6.85 -18.65
C ASN A 162 -4.43 -6.87 -18.34
N LYS A 163 -5.02 -5.81 -17.74
CA LYS A 163 -6.44 -5.40 -17.96
C LYS A 163 -6.95 -4.31 -17.01
N TRP A 164 -6.46 -4.26 -15.78
CA TRP A 164 -7.05 -3.43 -14.73
C TRP A 164 -6.11 -2.30 -14.30
N LYS A 165 -6.54 -1.05 -14.49
CA LYS A 165 -5.87 0.13 -13.93
C LYS A 165 -6.21 0.24 -12.45
N ILE A 166 -5.47 -0.47 -11.63
CA ILE A 166 -5.51 -0.36 -10.16
C ILE A 166 -4.13 0.07 -9.68
N TYR A 167 -4.10 1.14 -8.89
CA TYR A 167 -2.87 1.71 -8.32
C TYR A 167 -2.83 1.58 -6.79
N SER A 168 -4.00 1.45 -6.17
CA SER A 168 -4.19 1.16 -4.74
C SER A 168 -5.49 0.36 -4.55
N GLY A 169 -5.44 -0.72 -3.78
CA GLY A 169 -6.59 -1.55 -3.44
C GLY A 169 -6.32 -3.05 -3.55
N THR A 170 -7.34 -3.85 -3.85
CA THR A 170 -7.27 -5.33 -3.91
C THR A 170 -7.96 -5.91 -5.14
N ILE A 171 -7.61 -7.15 -5.50
CA ILE A 171 -8.33 -7.96 -6.48
C ILE A 171 -8.70 -9.33 -5.91
N LYS A 172 -9.96 -9.71 -6.13
CA LYS A 172 -10.46 -11.07 -5.89
C LYS A 172 -10.40 -11.83 -7.21
N SER A 173 -9.31 -12.55 -7.46
CA SER A 173 -9.08 -13.21 -8.76
C SER A 173 -10.23 -14.15 -9.15
N LEU A 174 -10.70 -14.99 -8.22
CA LEU A 174 -11.77 -15.96 -8.46
C LEU A 174 -13.12 -15.32 -8.85
N ALA A 175 -13.42 -14.12 -8.34
CA ALA A 175 -14.64 -13.39 -8.66
C ALA A 175 -14.44 -12.37 -9.80
N ASN A 176 -13.20 -12.19 -10.27
CA ASN A 176 -12.80 -11.13 -11.19
C ASN A 176 -13.26 -9.72 -10.74
N ILE A 177 -13.25 -9.48 -9.42
CA ILE A 177 -13.68 -8.22 -8.80
C ILE A 177 -12.43 -7.42 -8.41
N THR A 178 -12.35 -6.19 -8.91
CA THR A 178 -11.33 -5.21 -8.51
C THR A 178 -11.97 -4.21 -7.55
N LEU A 179 -11.38 -4.05 -6.37
CA LEU A 179 -11.80 -3.05 -5.39
C LEU A 179 -10.69 -2.02 -5.25
N LYS A 180 -10.94 -0.82 -5.78
CA LYS A 180 -10.07 0.34 -5.63
C LYS A 180 -10.29 0.96 -4.27
N ALA A 181 -9.21 1.44 -3.65
CA ALA A 181 -9.30 2.13 -2.37
C ALA A 181 -8.32 3.29 -2.28
N PHE A 182 -8.78 4.38 -1.65
CA PHE A 182 -7.92 5.50 -1.34
C PHE A 182 -6.92 5.10 -0.27
N GLY A 183 -5.63 5.28 -0.56
CA GLY A 183 -4.55 4.78 0.26
C GLY A 183 -3.96 5.85 1.17
N TYR A 184 -3.57 5.45 2.38
CA TYR A 184 -2.84 6.28 3.34
C TYR A 184 -1.60 5.54 3.81
N ILE A 185 -0.49 6.26 3.92
CA ILE A 185 0.75 5.74 4.48
C ILE A 185 1.22 6.71 5.56
N LEU A 186 1.34 6.21 6.79
CA LEU A 186 1.87 6.94 7.93
C LEU A 186 3.00 6.13 8.58
N VAL A 187 3.93 6.83 9.22
CA VAL A 187 5.08 6.21 9.89
C VAL A 187 5.29 6.77 11.29
N ARG A 188 5.96 6.00 12.15
CA ARG A 188 6.39 6.39 13.49
C ARG A 188 7.68 5.68 13.89
#